data_AF-A0A382HJB3-F1
#
_entry.id   AF-A0A382HJB3-F1
#
_cell.length_a   1.000
_cell.length_b   1.000
_cell.length_c   1.000
_cell.angle_alpha   90.00
_cell.angle_beta   90.00
_cell.angle_gamma   90.00
#
_symmetry.space_group_name_H-M   'P 1'
#
loop_
_entity.id
_entity.type
_entity.pdbx_description
1 polymer ?
#
loop_
_entity_poly.entity_id
_entity_poly.type
_entity_poly.pdbx_seq_one_letter_code
_entity_poly.pdbx_strand_id
1 'polypeptide(L)'
;MNKKLLNLIIFFMLCEMILANHVSARMKCWTNSEGIKECGDKIPPEYTQQGYQELSKGGIVLEEKERIKTKEELEKAKKEAAIIAREEEKERNKKIHDKMLLETFVTIKEIETTRDQKIEAVESTIKITQKRIIKLQYLLDDELNQNSLDKQIDGKDKKF
;
A
#
# COMPACT_ATOMS: atom_id res chain seq x y z
N MET A 1 15.78 -30.04 -66.11
CA MET A 1 16.47 -29.17 -65.14
C MET A 1 17.90 -29.69 -64.97
N ASN A 2 18.90 -28.89 -65.36
CA ASN A 2 20.29 -29.33 -65.41
C ASN A 2 20.81 -29.64 -64.00
N LYS A 3 21.27 -30.86 -63.73
CA LYS A 3 21.78 -31.28 -62.40
C LYS A 3 22.88 -30.34 -61.88
N LYS A 4 23.68 -29.75 -62.79
CA LYS A 4 24.68 -28.73 -62.46
C LYS A 4 24.06 -27.40 -61.97
N LEU A 5 22.94 -26.98 -62.57
CA LEU A 5 22.21 -25.77 -62.19
C LEU A 5 21.47 -25.98 -60.86
N LEU A 6 20.91 -27.18 -60.64
CA LEU A 6 20.28 -27.55 -59.37
C LEU A 6 21.30 -27.62 -58.23
N ASN A 7 22.48 -28.22 -58.46
CA ASN A 7 23.56 -28.25 -57.47
C ASN A 7 24.11 -26.85 -57.16
N LEU A 8 24.14 -25.95 -58.14
CA LEU A 8 24.55 -24.54 -57.92
C LEU A 8 23.54 -23.80 -57.03
N ILE A 9 22.24 -23.99 -57.26
CA ILE A 9 21.17 -23.38 -56.45
C ILE A 9 21.20 -23.93 -55.02
N ILE A 10 21.40 -25.25 -54.85
CA ILE A 10 21.53 -25.87 -53.52
C ILE A 10 22.78 -25.34 -52.79
N PHE A 11 23.90 -25.15 -53.49
CA PHE A 11 25.11 -24.58 -52.90
C PHE A 11 24.92 -23.12 -52.47
N PHE A 12 24.18 -22.33 -53.26
CA PHE A 12 23.88 -20.94 -52.92
C PHE A 12 22.93 -20.84 -51.71
N MET A 13 21.87 -21.68 -51.67
CA MET A 13 20.96 -21.80 -50.51
C MET A 13 21.67 -22.29 -49.24
N LEU A 14 22.64 -23.21 -49.35
CA LEU A 14 23.41 -23.70 -48.20
C LEU A 14 24.37 -22.62 -47.66
N CYS A 15 24.87 -21.73 -48.53
CA CYS A 15 25.80 -20.68 -48.16
C CYS A 15 25.12 -19.50 -47.44
N GLU A 16 23.84 -19.21 -47.74
CA GLU A 16 23.06 -18.18 -47.06
C GLU A 16 22.79 -18.51 -45.57
N MET A 17 22.73 -19.80 -45.21
CA MET A 17 22.45 -20.22 -43.83
C MET A 17 23.64 -20.04 -42.86
N ILE A 18 24.85 -19.84 -43.37
CA ILE A 18 26.08 -19.78 -42.56
C ILE A 18 26.35 -18.37 -41.99
N LEU A 19 25.71 -17.33 -42.54
CA LEU A 19 25.97 -15.93 -42.18
C LEU A 19 25.13 -15.41 -41.00
N ALA A 20 24.23 -16.22 -40.42
CA ALA A 20 23.27 -15.76 -39.40
C ALA A 20 23.76 -15.81 -37.93
N ASN A 21 24.99 -16.26 -37.66
CA ASN A 21 25.48 -16.42 -36.29
C ASN A 21 26.40 -15.26 -35.87
N HIS A 22 25.88 -14.03 -35.80
CA HIS A 22 26.55 -12.97 -35.04
C HIS A 22 26.30 -13.21 -33.54
N VAL A 23 27.17 -14.02 -32.91
CA VAL A 23 27.23 -14.05 -31.44
C VAL A 23 27.73 -12.67 -30.99
N SER A 24 26.82 -11.86 -30.43
CA SER A 24 27.20 -10.60 -29.80
C SER A 24 27.87 -10.94 -28.48
N ALA A 25 29.20 -10.96 -28.47
CA ALA A 25 29.96 -11.10 -27.24
C ALA A 25 29.65 -9.89 -26.34
N ARG A 26 29.02 -10.16 -25.20
CA ARG A 26 28.73 -9.16 -24.16
C ARG A 26 29.66 -9.43 -22.99
N MET A 27 30.37 -8.42 -22.54
CA MET A 27 31.24 -8.53 -21.36
C MET A 27 30.57 -7.88 -20.17
N LYS A 28 30.75 -8.47 -18.99
CA LYS A 28 30.30 -7.89 -17.72
C LYS A 28 31.50 -7.34 -16.99
N CYS A 29 31.44 -6.08 -16.57
CA CYS A 29 32.48 -5.41 -15.83
C CYS A 29 32.03 -5.13 -14.39
N TRP A 30 32.85 -5.51 -13.41
CA TRP A 30 32.62 -5.30 -11.97
C TRP A 30 33.88 -4.71 -11.32
N THR A 31 33.79 -4.31 -10.06
CA THR A 31 34.92 -3.79 -9.30
C THR A 31 35.39 -4.86 -8.31
N ASN A 32 36.66 -5.25 -8.35
CA ASN A 32 37.21 -6.25 -7.45
C ASN A 32 37.49 -5.68 -6.04
N SER A 33 38.01 -6.51 -5.13
CA SER A 33 38.33 -6.09 -3.75
C SER A 33 39.45 -5.06 -3.64
N GLU A 34 40.29 -4.93 -4.66
CA GLU A 34 41.37 -3.95 -4.75
C GLU A 34 40.89 -2.61 -5.37
N GLY A 35 39.61 -2.51 -5.73
CA GLY A 35 39.03 -1.34 -6.38
C GLY A 35 39.29 -1.26 -7.88
N ILE A 36 39.80 -2.34 -8.49
CA ILE A 36 40.13 -2.41 -9.91
C ILE A 36 38.90 -2.90 -10.70
N LYS A 37 38.61 -2.24 -11.83
CA LYS A 37 37.55 -2.68 -12.74
C LYS A 37 38.04 -3.89 -13.55
N GLU A 38 37.37 -5.02 -13.39
CA GLU A 38 37.60 -6.24 -14.14
C GLU A 38 36.43 -6.51 -15.07
N CYS A 39 36.69 -7.10 -16.25
CA CYS A 39 35.67 -7.43 -17.23
C CYS A 39 35.84 -8.88 -17.71
N GLY A 40 34.73 -9.60 -17.83
CA GLY A 40 34.73 -10.97 -18.33
C GLY A 40 33.34 -11.46 -18.73
N ASP A 41 33.25 -12.68 -19.24
CA ASP A 41 31.98 -13.26 -19.69
C ASP A 41 31.04 -13.59 -18.53
N LYS A 42 31.59 -13.89 -17.34
CA LYS A 42 30.85 -14.24 -16.14
C LYS A 42 31.45 -13.56 -14.91
N ILE A 43 30.57 -13.00 -14.07
CA ILE A 43 30.94 -12.41 -12.79
C ILE A 43 31.22 -13.54 -11.79
N PRO A 44 32.37 -13.54 -11.10
CA PRO A 44 32.66 -14.49 -10.03
C PRO A 44 31.60 -14.44 -8.91
N PRO A 45 31.26 -15.59 -8.29
CA PRO A 45 30.21 -15.68 -7.26
C PRO A 45 30.30 -14.62 -6.15
N GLU A 46 31.51 -14.29 -5.72
CA GLU A 46 31.83 -13.32 -4.67
C GLU A 46 31.43 -11.87 -5.01
N TYR A 47 31.37 -11.51 -6.30
CA TYR A 47 31.01 -10.16 -6.75
C TYR A 47 29.58 -10.07 -7.30
N THR A 48 28.82 -11.17 -7.32
CA THR A 48 27.46 -11.21 -7.89
C THR A 48 26.46 -10.29 -7.17
N GLN A 49 26.71 -9.99 -5.90
CA GLN A 49 25.88 -9.06 -5.12
C GLN A 49 26.25 -7.59 -5.34
N GLN A 50 27.39 -7.33 -5.98
CA GLN A 50 27.81 -5.99 -6.35
C GLN A 50 27.14 -5.55 -7.65
N GLY A 51 27.16 -4.25 -7.88
CA GLY A 51 26.71 -3.71 -9.16
C GLY A 51 27.70 -4.05 -10.26
N TYR A 52 27.21 -4.17 -11.49
CA TYR A 52 28.04 -4.41 -12.67
C TYR A 52 27.50 -3.71 -13.89
N GLN A 53 28.37 -3.47 -14.86
CA GLN A 53 28.01 -2.92 -16.16
C GLN A 53 28.11 -4.02 -17.22
N GLU A 54 27.09 -4.17 -18.07
CA GLU A 54 27.14 -5.03 -19.25
C GLU A 54 27.54 -4.16 -20.46
N LEU A 55 28.63 -4.52 -21.12
CA LEU A 55 29.19 -3.79 -22.25
C LEU A 55 29.07 -4.62 -23.54
N SER A 56 28.85 -3.92 -24.65
CA SER A 56 28.96 -4.48 -26.00
C SER A 56 30.41 -4.81 -26.36
N LYS A 57 30.61 -5.57 -27.44
CA LYS A 57 31.92 -5.83 -28.04
C LYS A 57 32.76 -4.56 -28.32
N GLY A 58 32.10 -3.42 -28.55
CA GLY A 58 32.74 -2.13 -28.78
C GLY A 58 33.06 -1.33 -27.52
N GLY A 59 32.82 -1.88 -26.32
CA GLY A 59 33.03 -1.18 -25.05
C GLY A 59 31.93 -0.20 -24.65
N ILE A 60 30.80 -0.19 -25.37
CA ILE A 60 29.64 0.65 -25.05
C ILE A 60 28.82 -0.02 -23.93
N VAL A 61 28.50 0.71 -22.86
CA VAL A 61 27.62 0.25 -21.78
C VAL A 61 26.20 0.06 -22.31
N LEU A 62 25.69 -1.16 -22.23
CA LEU A 62 24.34 -1.54 -22.62
C LEU A 62 23.39 -1.53 -21.42
N GLU A 63 23.86 -1.97 -20.26
CA GLU A 63 23.07 -2.05 -19.03
C GLU A 63 23.97 -1.80 -17.82
N GLU A 64 23.43 -1.16 -16.79
CA GLU A 64 24.08 -1.01 -15.50
C GLU A 64 23.15 -1.58 -14.43
N LYS A 65 23.66 -2.57 -13.70
CA LYS A 65 22.94 -3.19 -12.59
C LYS A 65 23.48 -2.66 -11.28
N GLU A 66 22.60 -2.12 -10.45
CA GLU A 66 22.96 -1.67 -9.11
C GLU A 66 23.31 -2.85 -8.20
N ARG A 67 24.13 -2.58 -7.18
CA ARG A 67 24.40 -3.55 -6.13
C ARG A 67 23.13 -3.94 -5.39
N ILE A 68 23.11 -5.14 -4.84
CA ILE A 68 22.05 -5.55 -3.92
C ILE A 68 22.10 -4.64 -2.70
N LYS A 69 20.96 -4.01 -2.38
CA LYS A 69 20.82 -3.17 -1.19
C LYS A 69 21.03 -4.01 0.06
N THR A 70 21.70 -3.45 1.05
CA THR A 70 21.82 -4.11 2.36
C THR A 70 20.45 -4.20 3.02
N LYS A 71 20.31 -5.09 4.01
CA LYS A 71 19.07 -5.18 4.80
C LYS A 71 18.71 -3.83 5.43
N GLU A 72 19.70 -3.08 5.94
CA GLU A 72 19.49 -1.77 6.54
C GLU A 72 18.98 -0.74 5.52
N GLU A 73 19.58 -0.71 4.32
CA GLU A 73 19.15 0.19 3.24
C GLU A 73 17.73 -0.12 2.77
N LEU A 74 17.38 -1.40 2.69
CA LEU A 74 16.03 -1.82 2.35
C LEU A 74 15.03 -1.40 3.43
N GLU A 75 15.36 -1.58 4.72
CA GLU A 75 14.51 -1.15 5.82
C GLU A 75 14.37 0.37 5.89
N LYS A 76 15.44 1.13 5.62
CA LYS A 76 15.38 2.59 5.50
C LYS A 76 14.46 3.02 4.36
N ALA A 77 14.63 2.43 3.17
CA ALA A 77 13.79 2.72 2.01
C ALA A 77 12.31 2.38 2.26
N LYS A 78 12.02 1.26 2.96
CA LYS A 78 10.66 0.92 3.38
C LYS A 78 10.07 1.95 4.33
N LYS A 79 10.85 2.40 5.32
CA LYS A 79 10.39 3.44 6.27
C LYS A 79 10.10 4.76 5.57
N GLU A 80 10.98 5.19 4.66
CA GLU A 80 10.78 6.40 3.86
C GLU A 80 9.54 6.28 2.96
N ALA A 81 9.39 5.17 2.24
CA ALA A 81 8.21 4.91 1.43
C ALA A 81 6.92 4.90 2.26
N ALA A 82 6.95 4.33 3.47
CA ALA A 82 5.80 4.33 4.38
C ALA A 82 5.48 5.71 4.97
N ILE A 83 6.45 6.62 5.08
CA ILE A 83 6.21 8.03 5.45
C ILE A 83 5.53 8.74 4.28
N ILE A 84 6.10 8.65 3.08
CA ILE A 84 5.56 9.27 1.87
C ILE A 84 4.13 8.79 1.61
N ALA A 85 3.89 7.47 1.67
CA ALA A 85 2.56 6.91 1.45
C ALA A 85 1.52 7.43 2.45
N ARG A 86 1.90 7.61 3.73
CA ARG A 86 1.02 8.20 4.75
C ARG A 86 0.73 9.67 4.49
N GLU A 87 1.72 10.43 4.05
CA GLU A 87 1.55 11.84 3.70
C GLU A 87 0.65 11.98 2.47
N GLU A 88 0.88 11.19 1.42
CA GLU A 88 0.02 11.15 0.23
C GLU A 88 -1.42 10.76 0.58
N GLU A 89 -1.61 9.74 1.42
CA GLU A 89 -2.94 9.34 1.87
C GLU A 89 -3.64 10.47 2.64
N LYS A 90 -2.92 11.15 3.53
CA LYS A 90 -3.44 12.31 4.27
C LYS A 90 -3.86 13.43 3.33
N GLU A 91 -3.05 13.76 2.33
CA GLU A 91 -3.37 14.80 1.35
C GLU A 91 -4.50 14.38 0.40
N ARG A 92 -4.58 13.11 0.00
CA ARG A 92 -5.73 12.57 -0.76
C ARG A 92 -7.01 12.70 0.06
N ASN A 93 -6.98 12.30 1.32
CA ASN A 93 -8.13 12.38 2.21
C ASN A 93 -8.57 13.83 2.39
N LYS A 94 -7.65 14.76 2.65
CA LYS A 94 -7.97 16.21 2.71
C LYS A 94 -8.66 16.69 1.44
N LYS A 95 -8.09 16.41 0.26
CA LYS A 95 -8.68 16.82 -1.02
C LYS A 95 -10.10 16.27 -1.23
N ILE A 96 -10.34 15.02 -0.82
CA ILE A 96 -11.68 14.42 -0.89
C ILE A 96 -12.66 15.16 0.03
N HIS A 97 -12.26 15.47 1.27
CA HIS A 97 -13.11 16.21 2.21
C HIS A 97 -13.36 17.63 1.73
N ASP A 98 -12.34 18.33 1.26
CA ASP A 98 -12.46 19.69 0.74
C ASP A 98 -13.38 19.73 -0.49
N LYS A 99 -13.21 18.77 -1.40
CA LYS A 99 -14.09 18.61 -2.57
C LYS A 99 -15.55 18.40 -2.13
N MET A 100 -15.79 17.50 -1.18
CA MET A 100 -17.13 17.25 -0.64
C MET A 100 -17.74 18.54 -0.06
N LEU A 101 -16.97 19.32 0.71
CA LEU A 101 -17.44 20.58 1.28
C LEU A 101 -17.84 21.58 0.21
N LEU A 102 -17.00 21.75 -0.83
CA LEU A 102 -17.25 22.68 -1.94
C LEU A 102 -18.42 22.23 -2.84
N GLU A 103 -18.65 20.93 -2.99
CA GLU A 103 -19.78 20.40 -3.75
C GLU A 103 -21.09 20.47 -2.97
N THR A 104 -21.04 20.39 -1.64
CA THR A 104 -22.23 20.36 -0.77
C THR A 104 -22.68 21.75 -0.35
N PHE A 105 -21.75 22.67 -0.08
CA PHE A 105 -22.04 23.95 0.55
C PHE A 105 -21.55 25.11 -0.31
N VAL A 106 -22.41 26.11 -0.50
CA VAL A 106 -22.09 27.28 -1.33
C VAL A 106 -21.37 28.35 -0.51
N THR A 107 -21.63 28.40 0.80
CA THR A 107 -21.04 29.40 1.70
C THR A 107 -20.63 28.81 3.05
N ILE A 108 -19.67 29.44 3.73
CA ILE A 108 -19.24 29.06 5.08
C ILE A 108 -20.42 29.10 6.06
N LYS A 109 -21.31 30.09 5.94
CA LYS A 109 -22.49 30.23 6.80
C LYS A 109 -23.42 29.03 6.72
N GLU A 110 -23.51 28.39 5.56
CA GLU A 110 -24.31 27.18 5.36
C GLU A 110 -23.72 25.99 6.11
N ILE A 111 -22.39 25.86 6.11
CA ILE A 111 -21.66 24.85 6.89
C ILE A 111 -21.93 25.04 8.38
N GLU A 112 -21.80 26.28 8.87
CA GLU A 112 -22.03 26.62 10.28
C GLU A 112 -23.48 26.33 10.70
N THR A 113 -24.44 26.78 9.90
CA THR A 113 -25.87 26.54 10.16
C THR A 113 -26.17 25.03 10.19
N THR A 114 -25.64 24.27 9.23
CA THR A 114 -25.81 22.82 9.17
C THR A 114 -25.17 22.12 10.37
N ARG A 115 -23.99 22.56 10.79
CA ARG A 115 -23.31 22.06 11.99
C ARG A 115 -24.17 22.29 13.22
N ASP A 116 -24.63 23.52 13.42
CA ASP A 116 -25.38 23.92 14.60
C ASP A 116 -26.72 23.17 14.69
N GLN A 117 -27.42 23.00 13.56
CA GLN A 117 -28.63 22.16 13.47
C GLN A 117 -28.36 20.69 13.84
N LYS A 118 -27.23 20.12 13.40
CA LYS A 118 -26.84 18.75 13.77
C LYS A 118 -26.54 18.62 15.26
N ILE A 119 -25.87 19.62 15.84
CA ILE A 119 -25.59 19.67 17.29
C ILE A 119 -26.91 19.72 18.06
N GLU A 120 -27.82 20.62 17.70
CA GLU A 120 -29.12 20.77 18.34
C GLU A 120 -29.94 19.46 18.28
N ALA A 121 -29.93 18.77 17.14
CA ALA A 121 -30.61 17.49 16.99
C ALA A 121 -30.05 16.41 17.94
N VAL A 122 -28.72 16.35 18.10
CA VAL A 122 -28.04 15.45 19.04
C VAL A 122 -28.37 15.82 20.48
N GLU A 123 -28.30 17.11 20.83
CA GLU A 123 -28.63 17.60 22.18
C GLU A 123 -30.08 17.31 22.56
N SER A 124 -31.01 17.50 21.64
CA SER A 124 -32.42 17.14 21.81
C SER A 124 -32.58 15.64 22.08
N THR A 125 -31.86 14.80 21.32
CA THR A 125 -31.85 13.34 21.51
C THR A 125 -31.31 12.97 22.88
N ILE A 126 -30.21 13.58 23.32
CA ILE A 126 -29.62 13.38 24.66
C ILE A 126 -30.65 13.74 25.73
N LYS A 127 -31.28 14.91 25.64
CA LYS A 127 -32.26 15.39 26.62
C LYS A 127 -33.47 14.46 26.76
N ILE A 128 -34.02 13.98 25.65
CA ILE A 128 -35.15 13.03 25.66
C ILE A 128 -34.69 11.70 26.28
N THR A 129 -33.51 11.23 25.91
CA THR A 129 -32.95 9.97 26.43
C THR A 129 -32.71 10.05 27.94
N GLN A 130 -32.16 11.16 28.44
CA GLN A 130 -31.97 11.41 29.87
C GLN A 130 -33.30 11.42 30.62
N LYS A 131 -34.32 12.12 30.09
CA LYS A 131 -35.67 12.10 30.67
C LYS A 131 -36.24 10.67 30.74
N ARG A 132 -36.00 9.87 29.71
CA ARG A 132 -36.41 8.46 29.68
C ARG A 132 -35.68 7.63 30.73
N ILE A 133 -34.37 7.82 30.90
CA ILE A 133 -33.59 7.15 31.95
C ILE A 133 -34.14 7.49 33.33
N ILE A 134 -34.34 8.77 33.64
CA ILE A 134 -34.89 9.22 34.93
C ILE A 134 -36.27 8.59 35.18
N LYS A 135 -37.14 8.57 34.17
CA LYS A 135 -38.46 7.94 34.28
C LYS A 135 -38.34 6.43 34.57
N LEU A 136 -37.45 5.72 33.90
CA LEU A 136 -37.24 4.29 34.10
C LEU A 136 -36.66 3.99 35.50
N GLN A 137 -35.74 4.83 35.99
CA GLN A 137 -35.20 4.72 37.35
C GLN A 137 -36.30 4.91 38.40
N TYR A 138 -37.12 5.95 38.25
CA TYR A 138 -38.24 6.19 39.15
C TYR A 138 -39.23 5.00 39.21
N LEU A 139 -39.58 4.43 38.05
CA LEU A 139 -40.46 3.26 37.98
C LEU A 139 -39.85 2.03 38.66
N LEU A 140 -38.55 1.81 38.48
CA LEU A 140 -37.84 0.73 39.14
C LEU A 140 -37.83 0.90 40.67
N ASP A 141 -37.55 2.11 41.14
CA ASP A 141 -37.53 2.41 42.59
C ASP A 141 -38.92 2.24 43.22
N ASP A 142 -39.98 2.67 42.53
CA ASP A 142 -41.36 2.47 42.97
C ASP A 142 -41.71 0.98 43.06
N GLU A 143 -41.38 0.18 42.04
CA GLU A 143 -41.63 -1.26 42.03
C GLU A 143 -40.84 -2.00 43.13
N LEU A 144 -39.59 -1.61 43.39
CA LEU A 144 -38.80 -2.16 44.49
C LEU A 144 -39.40 -1.82 45.86
N ASN A 145 -39.92 -0.59 46.02
CA ASN A 145 -40.57 -0.17 47.26
C ASN A 145 -41.87 -0.94 47.50
N GLN A 146 -42.75 -1.05 46.51
CA GLN A 146 -44.00 -1.83 46.62
C GLN A 146 -43.72 -3.29 47.01
N ASN A 147 -42.79 -3.95 46.30
CA ASN A 147 -42.38 -5.32 46.63
C ASN A 147 -41.80 -5.47 48.05
N SER A 148 -41.14 -4.43 48.57
CA SER A 148 -40.60 -4.43 49.94
C SER A 148 -41.69 -4.27 51.01
N LEU A 149 -42.77 -3.55 50.69
CA LEU A 149 -43.94 -3.37 51.58
C LEU A 149 -44.78 -4.64 51.60
N ASP A 150 -45.03 -5.27 50.46
CA ASP A 150 -45.81 -6.51 50.36
C ASP A 150 -45.16 -7.65 51.14
N LYS A 151 -43.83 -7.80 51.06
CA LYS A 151 -43.08 -8.79 51.86
C LYS A 151 -43.18 -8.54 53.37
N GLN A 152 -43.26 -7.29 53.81
CA GLN A 152 -43.41 -6.95 55.23
C GLN A 152 -44.82 -7.25 55.74
N ILE A 153 -45.84 -7.02 54.91
CA ILE A 153 -47.24 -7.37 55.23
C ILE A 153 -47.38 -8.90 55.34
N ASP A 154 -46.91 -9.65 54.34
CA ASP A 154 -46.94 -11.11 54.34
C ASP A 154 -46.15 -11.75 55.51
N GLY A 155 -45.07 -11.10 55.95
CA GLY A 155 -44.28 -11.53 57.10
C GLY A 155 -44.93 -11.24 58.46
N LYS A 156 -45.80 -10.23 58.53
CA LYS A 156 -46.52 -9.84 59.76
C LYS A 156 -47.77 -10.69 59.95
N ASP A 157 -48.44 -11.06 58.86
CA ASP A 157 -49.68 -11.84 58.88
C ASP A 157 -49.44 -13.34 59.19
N LYS A 158 -48.21 -13.83 59.06
CA LYS A 158 -47.80 -15.22 59.40
C LYS A 158 -47.34 -15.41 60.85
N LYS A 159 -47.45 -14.38 61.70
CA LYS A 159 -46.94 -14.40 63.09
C LYS A 159 -48.02 -14.62 64.16
N PHE A 160 -49.18 -15.17 63.78
CA PHE A 160 -50.23 -15.60 64.70
C PHE A 160 -50.39 -17.12 64.68
#